data_AF-A0A1C6CVN8-F1
#
_entry.id   AF-A0A1C6CVN8-F1
#
_cell.length_a   1.000
_cell.length_b   1.000
_cell.length_c   1.000
_cell.angle_alpha   90.00
_cell.angle_beta   90.00
_cell.angle_gamma   90.00
#
_symmetry.space_group_name_H-M   'P 1'
#
loop_
_entity.id
_entity.type
_entity.pdbx_description
1 polymer ?
#
loop_
_entity_poly.entity_id
_entity_poly.type
_entity_poly.pdbx_seq_one_letter_code
_entity_poly.pdbx_strand_id
1 'polypeptide(L)'
;MYISVQESQHSDRYHCLANAIIVQAAKDYEMALIAEAYQRSYQVRSAEVERFFKSSWYRLMTDLDEDIIIEKIRAKVKKKIMKKQKTKVSEI
;
A
#
# COMPACT_ATOMS: atom_id res chain seq x y z
N MET A 1 -2.91 -40.02 24.95
CA MET A 1 -2.07 -38.84 25.23
C MET A 1 -1.87 -38.12 23.90
N TYR A 2 -2.77 -37.18 23.58
CA TYR A 2 -2.76 -36.46 22.31
C TYR A 2 -1.74 -35.32 22.37
N ILE A 3 -0.88 -35.28 21.37
CA ILE A 3 0.21 -34.32 21.24
C ILE A 3 -0.36 -33.00 20.67
N SER A 4 -0.22 -31.94 21.46
CA SER A 4 0.01 -30.54 21.10
C SER A 4 -0.91 -29.84 20.08
N VAL A 5 -2.02 -29.29 20.58
CA VAL A 5 -2.74 -28.16 19.94
C VAL A 5 -2.03 -26.85 20.29
N GLN A 6 -0.91 -26.54 19.62
CA GLN A 6 -0.22 -25.24 19.78
C GLN A 6 0.29 -24.63 18.46
N GLU A 7 -0.27 -25.02 17.31
CA GLU A 7 0.17 -24.50 16.01
C GLU A 7 -0.59 -23.22 15.58
N SER A 8 -1.65 -22.84 16.28
CA SER A 8 -2.58 -21.79 15.86
C SER A 8 -2.22 -20.35 16.28
N GLN A 9 -1.28 -20.12 17.19
CA GLN A 9 -1.00 -18.76 17.73
C GLN A 9 0.20 -18.04 17.07
N HIS A 10 1.01 -18.76 16.30
CA HIS A 10 2.20 -18.19 15.64
C HIS A 10 1.93 -17.76 14.19
N SER A 11 1.12 -18.54 13.47
CA SER A 11 0.66 -18.22 12.10
C SER A 11 0.04 -16.82 12.05
N ASP A 12 -0.79 -16.50 13.05
CA ASP A 12 -1.48 -15.22 13.11
C ASP A 12 -0.55 -14.03 13.34
N ARG A 13 0.57 -14.17 14.07
CA ARG A 13 1.49 -13.05 14.35
C ARG A 13 2.29 -12.64 13.13
N TYR A 14 2.86 -13.59 12.41
CA TYR A 14 3.60 -13.30 11.18
C TYR A 14 2.67 -12.83 10.06
N HIS A 15 1.46 -13.39 9.99
CA HIS A 15 0.42 -12.90 9.08
C HIS A 15 0.00 -11.45 9.41
N CYS A 16 -0.21 -11.14 10.70
CA CYS A 16 -0.48 -9.76 11.14
C CYS A 16 0.65 -8.80 10.76
N LEU A 17 1.92 -9.22 10.93
CA LEU A 17 3.08 -8.41 10.56
C LEU A 17 3.16 -8.18 9.05
N ALA A 18 3.00 -9.24 8.25
CA ALA A 18 2.98 -9.15 6.79
C ALA A 18 1.90 -8.17 6.30
N ASN A 19 0.68 -8.30 6.84
CA ASN A 19 -0.42 -7.38 6.54
C ASN A 19 -0.08 -5.94 6.96
N ALA A 20 0.51 -5.74 8.13
CA ALA A 20 0.90 -4.40 8.59
C ALA A 20 1.92 -3.74 7.65
N ILE A 21 2.91 -4.51 7.18
CA ILE A 21 3.91 -4.04 6.19
C ILE A 21 3.22 -3.66 4.88
N ILE A 22 2.34 -4.51 4.34
CA ILE A 22 1.62 -4.25 3.09
C ILE A 22 0.73 -3.01 3.22
N VAL A 23 -0.01 -2.88 4.33
CA VAL A 23 -0.87 -1.73 4.60
C VAL A 23 -0.05 -0.44 4.71
N GLN A 24 1.12 -0.48 5.33
CA GLN A 24 2.00 0.68 5.43
C GLN A 24 2.56 1.06 4.06
N ALA A 25 3.05 0.10 3.27
CA ALA A 25 3.51 0.33 1.90
C ALA A 25 2.40 0.97 1.03
N ALA A 26 1.16 0.52 1.17
CA ALA A 26 0.03 1.11 0.45
C ALA A 26 -0.21 2.59 0.82
N LYS A 27 -0.04 2.96 2.10
CA LYS A 27 -0.13 4.35 2.55
C LYS A 27 1.03 5.20 2.02
N ASP A 28 2.25 4.66 2.08
CA ASP A 28 3.45 5.36 1.60
C ASP A 28 3.36 5.60 0.09
N TYR A 29 2.84 4.63 -0.67
CA TYR A 29 2.58 4.78 -2.10
C TYR A 29 1.54 5.86 -2.40
N GLU A 30 0.44 5.89 -1.64
CA GLU A 30 -0.59 6.93 -1.77
C GLU A 30 0.01 8.32 -1.56
N MET A 31 0.80 8.49 -0.51
CA MET A 31 1.44 9.76 -0.15
C MET A 31 2.51 10.17 -1.17
N ALA A 32 3.31 9.22 -1.66
CA ALA A 32 4.32 9.47 -2.69
C ALA A 32 3.68 9.97 -3.99
N LEU A 33 2.61 9.31 -4.47
CA LEU A 33 1.90 9.75 -5.68
C LEU A 33 1.26 11.13 -5.51
N ILE A 34 0.71 11.43 -4.33
CA ILE A 34 0.17 12.76 -4.04
C ILE A 34 1.30 13.80 -4.05
N ALA A 35 2.43 13.51 -3.41
CA ALA A 35 3.57 14.42 -3.38
C ALA A 35 4.11 14.70 -4.78
N GLU A 36 4.28 13.67 -5.61
CA GLU A 36 4.70 13.79 -7.01
C GLU A 36 3.72 14.63 -7.83
N ALA A 37 2.40 14.40 -7.68
CA ALA A 37 1.39 15.17 -8.40
C ALA A 37 1.35 16.66 -8.02
N TYR A 38 1.76 17.01 -6.81
CA TYR A 38 1.86 18.40 -6.34
C TYR A 38 3.29 18.94 -6.37
N GLN A 39 4.25 18.22 -6.97
CA GLN A 39 5.67 18.59 -7.02
C GLN A 39 6.25 18.90 -5.62
N ARG A 40 5.88 18.11 -4.63
CA ARG A 40 6.36 18.20 -3.24
C ARG A 40 7.39 17.10 -2.98
N SER A 41 8.37 17.41 -2.14
CA SER A 41 9.29 16.40 -1.61
C SER A 41 8.56 15.46 -0.65
N TYR A 42 8.78 14.17 -0.80
CA TYR A 42 8.37 13.14 0.16
C TYR A 42 9.53 12.18 0.37
N GLN A 43 9.59 11.56 1.55
CA GLN A 43 10.73 10.73 1.95
C GLN A 43 10.86 9.46 1.11
N VAL A 44 9.75 8.96 0.57
CA VAL A 44 9.70 7.72 -0.20
C VAL A 44 9.28 8.04 -1.64
N ARG A 45 9.97 7.48 -2.63
CA ARG A 45 9.58 7.65 -4.04
C ARG A 45 8.54 6.62 -4.44
N SER A 46 7.58 6.98 -5.30
CA SER A 46 6.54 6.05 -5.74
C SER A 46 7.14 4.79 -6.39
N ALA A 47 8.22 4.97 -7.16
CA ALA A 47 8.97 3.90 -7.81
C ALA A 47 9.59 2.88 -6.83
N GLU A 48 10.01 3.31 -5.64
CA GLU A 48 10.57 2.41 -4.63
C GLU A 48 9.49 1.51 -4.03
N VAL A 49 8.29 2.06 -3.85
CA VAL A 49 7.15 1.27 -3.34
C VAL A 49 6.62 0.33 -4.42
N GLU A 50 6.61 0.73 -5.69
CA GLU A 50 6.28 -0.19 -6.79
C GLU A 50 7.27 -1.34 -6.89
N ARG A 51 8.56 -1.08 -6.68
CA ARG A 51 9.58 -2.13 -6.61
C ARG A 51 9.32 -3.09 -5.44
N PHE A 52 8.86 -2.58 -4.30
CA PHE A 52 8.45 -3.43 -3.18
C PHE A 52 7.28 -4.35 -3.56
N PHE A 53 6.19 -3.82 -4.15
CA PHE A 53 5.05 -4.65 -4.56
C PHE A 53 5.45 -5.70 -5.60
N LYS A 54 6.37 -5.39 -6.51
CA LYS A 54 6.87 -6.35 -7.52
C LYS A 54 7.96 -7.29 -7.00
N SER A 55 8.33 -7.19 -5.72
CA SER A 55 9.40 -8.00 -5.16
C SER A 55 8.94 -9.41 -4.80
N SER A 56 9.88 -10.35 -4.75
CA SER A 56 9.66 -11.70 -4.21
C SER A 56 9.22 -11.67 -2.74
N TRP A 57 9.60 -10.64 -2.00
CA TRP A 57 9.23 -10.47 -0.59
C TRP A 57 7.75 -10.19 -0.41
N TYR A 58 7.16 -9.35 -1.28
CA TYR A 58 5.72 -9.13 -1.30
C TYR A 58 4.97 -10.42 -1.64
N ARG A 59 5.43 -11.17 -2.66
CA ARG A 59 4.85 -12.46 -3.06
C ARG A 59 4.95 -13.53 -1.96
N LEU A 60 5.93 -13.44 -1.08
CA LEU A 60 6.05 -14.33 0.09
C LEU A 60 5.03 -13.97 1.19
N MET A 61 4.63 -12.71 1.27
CA MET A 61 3.73 -12.20 2.30
C MET A 61 2.25 -12.34 1.95
N THR A 62 1.92 -12.33 0.66
CA THR A 62 0.53 -12.40 0.19
C THR A 62 0.45 -12.96 -1.23
N ASP A 63 -0.66 -13.67 -1.50
CA ASP A 63 -1.02 -14.13 -2.85
C ASP A 63 -1.77 -13.06 -3.66
N LEU A 64 -1.96 -11.87 -3.10
CA LEU A 64 -2.65 -10.78 -3.77
C LEU A 64 -1.78 -10.21 -4.90
N ASP A 65 -2.35 -10.16 -6.11
CA ASP A 65 -1.69 -9.63 -7.31
C ASP A 65 -1.19 -8.19 -7.11
N GLU A 66 0.11 -8.00 -7.34
CA GLU A 66 0.80 -6.73 -7.21
C GLU A 66 0.25 -5.62 -8.12
N ASP A 67 -0.12 -5.96 -9.36
CA ASP A 67 -0.58 -4.98 -10.35
C ASP A 67 -1.98 -4.48 -9.96
N ILE A 68 -2.83 -5.35 -9.41
CA ILE A 68 -4.15 -4.97 -8.90
C ILE A 68 -4.05 -3.94 -7.77
N ILE A 69 -3.12 -4.10 -6.82
CA ILE A 69 -2.91 -3.12 -5.74
C ILE A 69 -2.46 -1.78 -6.32
N ILE A 70 -1.44 -1.80 -7.17
CA ILE A 70 -0.85 -0.60 -7.77
C ILE A 70 -1.93 0.18 -8.51
N GLU A 71 -2.71 -0.48 -9.37
CA GLU A 71 -3.79 0.14 -10.14
C GLU A 71 -4.87 0.74 -9.24
N LYS A 72 -5.32 0.01 -8.22
CA LYS A 72 -6.33 0.49 -7.28
C LYS A 72 -5.87 1.74 -6.53
N ILE A 73 -4.63 1.78 -6.07
CA ILE A 73 -4.09 2.95 -5.35
C ILE A 73 -3.93 4.14 -6.29
N ARG A 74 -3.39 3.94 -7.50
CA ARG A 74 -3.30 5.00 -8.53
C ARG A 74 -4.67 5.59 -8.85
N ALA A 75 -5.68 4.73 -9.06
CA ALA A 75 -7.05 5.17 -9.33
C ALA A 75 -7.65 5.96 -8.15
N LYS A 76 -7.40 5.51 -6.91
CA LYS A 76 -7.82 6.21 -5.68
C LYS A 76 -7.17 7.60 -5.58
N VAL A 77 -5.86 7.70 -5.78
CA VAL A 77 -5.12 8.98 -5.73
C VAL A 77 -5.61 9.94 -6.82
N LYS A 78 -5.77 9.46 -8.06
CA LYS A 78 -6.34 10.24 -9.16
C LYS A 78 -7.69 10.83 -8.80
N LYS A 79 -8.60 10.02 -8.24
CA LYS A 79 -9.91 10.48 -7.75
C LYS A 79 -9.78 11.56 -6.66
N LYS A 80 -8.84 11.41 -5.71
CA LYS A 80 -8.60 12.41 -4.65
C LYS A 80 -8.10 13.75 -5.20
N ILE A 81 -7.14 13.71 -6.14
CA ILE A 81 -6.60 14.91 -6.78
C ILE A 81 -7.69 15.64 -7.56
N MET A 82 -8.48 14.92 -8.37
CA MET A 82 -9.58 15.50 -9.15
C MET A 82 -10.64 16.16 -8.25
N LYS A 83 -10.99 15.53 -7.12
CA LYS A 83 -11.93 16.13 -6.16
C LYS A 83 -11.39 17.43 -5.58
N LYS A 84 -10.12 17.45 -5.16
CA LYS A 84 -9.48 18.63 -4.57
C LYS A 84 -9.36 19.80 -5.56
N GLN A 85 -9.14 19.52 -6.84
CA GLN A 85 -9.14 20.54 -7.89
C GLN A 85 -10.54 21.14 -8.10
N LYS A 86 -11.59 20.31 -8.15
CA LYS A 86 -12.98 20.80 -8.29
C LYS A 86 -13.38 21.73 -7.14
N THR A 87 -13.05 21.37 -5.90
CA THR A 87 -13.36 22.20 -4.72
C THR A 87 -12.67 23.57 -4.77
N LYS A 88 -11.39 23.61 -5.18
CA LYS A 88 -10.65 24.88 -5.32
C LYS A 88 -11.22 25.79 -6.41
N VAL A 89 -11.80 25.24 -7.47
CA VAL A 89 -12.38 26.02 -8.57
C VAL A 89 -13.77 26.54 -8.22
N SER A 90 -14.53 25.86 -7.36
CA SER A 90 -15.86 26.32 -6.91
C SER A 90 -15.84 27.36 -5.78
N GLU A 91 -14.67 27.58 -5.17
CA GLU A 91 -14.45 28.56 -4.09
C GLU A 91 -13.91 29.91 -4.61
N ILE A 92 -13.75 30.04 -5.93
CA ILE A 92 -13.35 31.27 -6.65
C ILE A 92 -14.55 31.77 -7.45
#